data_AF-A0A4U8SD04-F1
#
_entry.id   AF-A0A4U8SD04-F1
#
_cell.length_a   1.000
_cell.length_b   1.000
_cell.length_c   1.000
_cell.angle_alpha   90.00
_cell.angle_beta   90.00
_cell.angle_gamma   90.00
#
_symmetry.space_group_name_H-M   'P 1'
#
loop_
_entity.id
_entity.type
_entity.pdbx_description
1 polymer ?
#
loop_
_entity_poly.entity_id
_entity_poly.type
_entity_poly.pdbx_seq_one_letter_code
_entity_poly.pdbx_strand_id
1 'polypeptide(L)'
;MRVLNYPFTPNTALVLDRYGNKRGGFPLKQGENLLPFTQKGCMLKDSFGNAFFIYEGEGVLEFADALKFYDFECLECENVEEYLMQGNFKNASSAQKRMAKEWVECYDLNLEKGAEYLTPNGFIRIEEELLNG
;
A
#
# COMPACT_ATOMS: atom_id res chain seq x y z
N MET A 1 1.65 -1.02 14.10
CA MET A 1 1.52 0.45 13.98
C MET A 1 2.76 0.96 13.28
N ARG A 2 2.66 2.03 12.51
CA ARG A 2 3.78 2.60 11.77
C ARG A 2 3.75 4.12 11.83
N VAL A 3 4.93 4.73 11.71
CA VAL A 3 5.08 6.18 11.68
C VAL A 3 4.82 6.68 10.26
N LEU A 4 3.86 7.59 10.11
CA LEU A 4 3.57 8.33 8.89
C LEU A 4 4.15 9.74 8.99
N ASN A 5 4.91 10.18 7.99
CA ASN A 5 5.33 11.57 7.85
C ASN A 5 4.24 12.39 7.15
N TYR A 6 3.44 13.12 7.93
CA TYR A 6 2.28 13.88 7.45
C TYR A 6 2.66 15.35 7.15
N PRO A 7 2.52 15.84 5.90
CA PRO A 7 3.05 17.13 5.50
C PRO A 7 2.14 18.33 5.83
N PHE A 8 0.85 18.09 6.13
CA PHE A 8 -0.13 19.15 6.32
C PHE A 8 -0.22 19.63 7.77
N THR A 9 -0.99 20.71 7.97
CA THR A 9 -1.26 21.25 9.30
C THR A 9 -2.02 20.22 10.16
N PRO A 10 -1.82 20.23 11.48
CA PRO A 10 -2.48 19.30 12.40
C PRO A 10 -4.00 19.28 12.22
N ASN A 11 -4.58 18.07 12.16
CA ASN A 11 -6.01 17.87 11.98
C ASN A 11 -6.45 16.51 12.57
N THR A 12 -7.61 16.00 12.15
CA THR A 12 -8.08 14.66 12.53
C THR A 12 -8.20 13.78 11.30
N ALA A 13 -7.66 12.55 11.39
CA ALA A 13 -7.94 11.47 10.46
C ALA A 13 -9.11 10.62 10.95
N LEU A 14 -10.05 10.31 10.08
CA LEU A 14 -11.13 9.36 10.32
C LEU A 14 -10.79 8.01 9.71
N VAL A 15 -11.03 6.94 10.46
CA VAL A 15 -10.96 5.57 9.91
C VAL A 15 -12.31 5.25 9.28
N LEU A 16 -12.29 4.97 7.99
CA LEU A 16 -13.45 4.57 7.20
C LEU A 16 -13.31 3.11 6.81
N ASP A 17 -14.38 2.34 6.93
CA ASP A 17 -14.43 0.99 6.35
C ASP A 17 -14.72 1.03 4.85
N ARG A 18 -14.72 -0.15 4.21
CA ARG A 18 -14.96 -0.31 2.76
C ARG A 18 -16.32 0.21 2.29
N TYR A 19 -17.26 0.42 3.21
CA TYR A 19 -18.61 0.93 2.94
C TYR A 19 -18.73 2.42 3.29
N GLY A 20 -17.66 3.05 3.76
CA GLY A 20 -17.63 4.46 4.15
C GLY A 20 -18.12 4.74 5.57
N ASN A 21 -18.36 3.72 6.39
CA ASN A 21 -18.76 3.93 7.77
C ASN A 21 -17.56 4.34 8.63
N LYS A 22 -17.78 5.30 9.52
CA LYS A 22 -16.77 5.79 10.46
C LYS A 22 -16.57 4.77 11.58
N ARG A 23 -15.34 4.28 11.74
CA ARG A 23 -14.93 3.35 12.81
C ARG A 23 -14.25 4.04 13.98
N GLY A 24 -13.73 5.25 13.76
CA GLY A 24 -13.03 6.05 14.77
C GLY A 24 -12.27 7.20 14.13
N GLY A 25 -11.40 7.83 14.91
CA GLY A 25 -10.50 8.85 14.41
C GLY A 25 -9.26 9.03 15.28
N PHE A 26 -8.22 9.58 14.68
CA PHE A 26 -6.93 9.84 15.30
C PHE A 26 -6.54 11.30 15.08
N PRO A 27 -5.97 11.98 16.09
CA PRO A 27 -5.34 13.27 15.86
C PRO A 27 -4.10 13.07 14.98
N LEU A 28 -3.95 13.92 13.97
CA LEU A 28 -2.75 14.05 13.16
C LEU A 28 -2.04 15.35 13.54
N LYS A 29 -0.73 15.27 13.69
CA LYS A 29 0.17 16.43 13.75
C LYS A 29 0.99 16.51 12.48
N GLN A 30 1.58 17.67 12.22
CA GLN A 30 2.57 17.80 11.15
C GLN A 30 3.83 16.97 11.51
N GLY A 31 4.39 16.26 10.54
CA GLY A 31 5.52 15.34 10.73
C GLY A 31 5.06 13.94 11.14
N GLU A 32 5.77 13.33 12.09
CA GLU A 32 5.63 11.90 12.41
C GLU A 32 4.38 11.54 13.23
N ASN A 33 3.55 10.63 12.73
CA ASN A 33 2.33 10.16 13.40
C ASN A 33 2.33 8.63 13.49
N LEU A 34 2.20 8.09 14.71
CA LEU A 34 2.06 6.64 14.90
C LEU A 34 0.61 6.22 14.65
N LEU A 35 0.38 5.47 13.58
CA LEU A 35 -0.95 5.04 13.15
C LEU A 35 -1.04 3.52 13.07
N PRO A 36 -2.23 2.93 13.30
CA PRO A 36 -2.46 1.51 13.06
C PRO A 36 -2.43 1.21 11.56
N PHE A 37 -2.08 -0.03 11.21
CA PHE A 37 -2.13 -0.49 9.83
C PHE A 37 -3.57 -0.48 9.32
N THR A 38 -3.75 -0.10 8.05
CA THR A 38 -5.03 -0.23 7.38
C THR A 38 -5.29 -1.71 7.10
N GLN A 39 -6.30 -2.27 7.78
CA GLN A 39 -6.80 -3.61 7.49
C GLN A 39 -7.64 -3.61 6.21
N LYS A 40 -7.89 -4.79 5.64
CA LYS A 40 -8.55 -5.00 4.33
C LYS A 40 -9.74 -4.04 4.08
N GLY A 41 -9.57 -3.15 3.11
CA GLY A 41 -10.59 -2.20 2.67
C GLY A 41 -10.86 -1.02 3.59
N CYS A 42 -10.09 -0.85 4.68
CA CYS A 42 -10.13 0.36 5.49
C CYS A 42 -9.23 1.44 4.90
N MET A 43 -9.67 2.68 4.96
CA MET A 43 -8.89 3.86 4.59
C MET A 43 -8.90 4.87 5.74
N LEU A 44 -7.82 5.66 5.86
CA LEU A 44 -7.87 6.87 6.67
C LEU A 44 -8.17 8.05 5.76
N LYS A 45 -9.00 8.97 6.26
CA LYS A 45 -9.33 10.21 5.55
C LYS A 45 -9.09 11.39 6.46
N ASP A 46 -8.23 12.31 6.05
CA ASP A 46 -7.99 13.54 6.81
C ASP A 46 -9.16 14.53 6.68
N SER A 47 -9.08 15.61 7.45
CA SER A 47 -10.11 16.66 7.44
C SER A 47 -10.11 17.50 6.14
N PHE A 48 -9.03 17.43 5.34
CA PHE A 48 -8.93 18.08 4.04
C PHE A 48 -9.51 17.23 2.90
N GLY A 49 -9.83 15.97 3.18
CA GLY A 49 -10.42 15.04 2.24
C GLY A 49 -9.43 14.10 1.56
N ASN A 50 -8.15 14.13 1.94
CA ASN A 50 -7.15 13.21 1.43
C ASN A 50 -7.37 11.82 2.04
N ALA A 51 -7.52 10.82 1.17
CA ALA A 51 -7.57 9.41 1.57
C ALA A 51 -6.17 8.80 1.49
N PHE A 52 -5.79 8.05 2.51
CA PHE A 52 -4.48 7.42 2.59
C PHE A 52 -4.53 6.10 3.36
N PHE A 53 -3.49 5.29 3.18
CA PHE A 53 -3.39 3.91 3.64
C PHE A 53 -2.07 3.69 4.37
N ILE A 54 -2.09 2.87 5.42
CA ILE A 54 -0.93 2.60 6.26
C ILE A 54 -0.59 1.13 6.12
N TYR A 55 0.48 0.87 5.38
CA TYR A 55 0.99 -0.48 5.14
C TYR A 55 1.99 -0.90 6.21
N GLU A 56 2.14 -2.22 6.35
CA GLU A 56 3.28 -2.79 7.06
C GLU A 56 4.59 -2.41 6.34
N GLY A 57 5.69 -2.55 7.06
CA GLY A 57 7.03 -2.26 6.56
C GLY A 57 7.88 -1.43 7.53
N GLU A 58 9.14 -1.26 7.16
CA GLU A 58 10.17 -0.61 7.96
C GLU A 58 10.25 0.90 7.71
N GLY A 59 10.75 1.63 8.71
CA GLY A 59 10.98 3.07 8.63
C GLY A 59 9.72 3.93 8.64
N VAL A 60 9.92 5.22 8.36
CA VAL A 60 8.87 6.24 8.31
C VAL A 60 8.21 6.22 6.93
N LEU A 61 6.90 6.01 6.90
CA LEU A 61 6.10 6.05 5.68
C LEU A 61 5.90 7.49 5.24
N GLU A 62 6.33 7.82 4.03
CA GLU A 62 6.05 9.12 3.43
C GLU A 62 4.58 9.23 3.00
N PHE A 63 3.96 10.38 3.25
CA PHE A 63 2.55 10.56 2.94
C PHE A 63 2.22 10.35 1.46
N ALA A 64 3.14 10.68 0.54
CA ALA A 64 2.95 10.49 -0.89
C ALA A 64 2.74 9.01 -1.25
N ASP A 65 3.51 8.11 -0.60
CA ASP A 65 3.44 6.66 -0.85
C ASP A 65 2.19 6.05 -0.20
N ALA A 66 1.62 6.73 0.80
CA ALA A 66 0.39 6.34 1.47
C ALA A 66 -0.89 6.69 0.69
N LEU A 67 -0.82 7.50 -0.38
CA LEU A 67 -2.01 7.96 -1.11
C LEU A 67 -2.64 6.88 -2.00
N LYS A 68 -1.85 5.91 -2.44
CA LYS A 68 -2.30 4.87 -3.37
C LYS A 68 -2.75 3.63 -2.61
N PHE A 69 -3.85 3.04 -3.07
CA PHE A 69 -4.34 1.79 -2.51
C PHE A 69 -3.66 0.59 -3.20
N TYR A 70 -2.80 -0.10 -2.47
CA TYR A 70 -2.23 -1.38 -2.83
C TYR A 70 -2.93 -2.54 -2.10
N ASP A 71 -3.33 -3.54 -2.88
CA ASP A 71 -3.86 -4.82 -2.40
C ASP A 71 -3.59 -5.90 -3.44
N PHE A 72 -2.78 -6.90 -3.07
CA PHE A 72 -2.31 -7.97 -3.95
C PHE A 72 -2.88 -9.33 -3.56
N GLU A 73 -3.91 -9.38 -2.71
CA GLU A 73 -4.53 -10.63 -2.28
C GLU A 73 -4.96 -11.53 -3.44
N CYS A 74 -5.54 -10.92 -4.48
CA CYS A 74 -6.01 -11.63 -5.67
C CYS A 74 -5.02 -11.58 -6.84
N LEU A 75 -3.80 -11.09 -6.64
CA LEU A 75 -2.77 -11.11 -7.69
C LEU A 75 -2.32 -12.56 -7.92
N GLU A 76 -2.26 -12.95 -9.18
CA GLU A 76 -1.72 -14.26 -9.61
C GLU A 76 -0.23 -14.08 -9.95
N CYS A 77 0.64 -14.91 -9.37
CA CYS A 77 2.09 -14.81 -9.54
C CYS A 77 2.51 -14.95 -11.00
N GLU A 78 1.83 -15.81 -11.77
CA GLU A 78 2.14 -16.04 -13.19
C GLU A 78 2.02 -14.76 -14.02
N ASN A 79 1.11 -13.86 -13.66
CA ASN A 79 0.97 -12.56 -14.34
C ASN A 79 2.14 -11.61 -14.01
N VAL A 80 2.72 -11.73 -12.82
CA VAL A 80 3.91 -10.97 -12.42
C VAL A 80 5.14 -11.52 -13.14
N GLU A 81 5.34 -12.84 -13.12
CA GLU A 81 6.43 -13.50 -13.86
C GLU A 81 6.40 -13.17 -15.35
N GLU A 82 5.22 -13.31 -15.98
CA GLU A 82 5.06 -13.00 -17.39
C GLU A 82 5.44 -11.54 -17.68
N TYR A 83 5.01 -10.61 -16.83
CA TYR A 83 5.33 -9.20 -16.99
C TYR A 83 6.83 -8.93 -16.83
N LEU A 84 7.49 -9.54 -15.84
CA LEU A 84 8.93 -9.41 -15.62
C LEU A 84 9.75 -10.01 -16.76
N MET A 85 9.34 -11.16 -17.29
CA MET A 85 10.07 -11.86 -18.36
C MET A 85 9.86 -11.23 -19.75
N GLN A 86 8.64 -10.78 -20.06
CA GLN A 86 8.26 -10.36 -21.41
C GLN A 86 8.03 -8.85 -21.55
N GLY A 87 7.90 -8.11 -20.44
CA GLY A 87 7.51 -6.70 -20.42
C GLY A 87 6.05 -6.45 -20.84
N ASN A 88 5.26 -7.50 -21.05
CA ASN A 88 3.85 -7.42 -21.48
C ASN A 88 3.07 -8.66 -20.99
N PHE A 89 1.74 -8.62 -21.10
CA PHE A 89 0.83 -9.67 -20.64
C PHE A 89 0.12 -10.32 -21.83
N LYS A 90 0.04 -11.65 -21.87
CA LYS A 90 -0.69 -12.40 -22.91
C LYS A 90 -2.19 -12.42 -22.64
N ASN A 91 -2.60 -13.02 -21.51
CA ASN A 91 -4.01 -13.33 -21.23
C ASN A 91 -4.54 -12.73 -19.92
N ALA A 92 -3.80 -11.82 -19.29
CA ALA A 92 -4.20 -11.21 -18.02
C ALA A 92 -5.38 -10.23 -18.19
N SER A 93 -6.28 -10.20 -17.20
CA SER A 93 -7.33 -9.17 -17.11
C SER A 93 -6.74 -7.79 -16.80
N SER A 94 -7.45 -6.70 -17.11
CA SER A 94 -6.99 -5.34 -16.79
C SER A 94 -6.69 -5.14 -15.30
N ALA A 95 -7.40 -5.85 -14.41
CA ALA A 95 -7.15 -5.82 -12.98
C ALA A 95 -5.82 -6.48 -12.63
N GLN A 96 -5.55 -7.69 -13.16
CA GLN A 96 -4.27 -8.39 -12.97
C GLN A 96 -3.10 -7.57 -13.53
N LYS A 97 -3.25 -6.99 -14.73
CA LYS A 97 -2.21 -6.12 -15.33
C LYS A 97 -1.87 -4.92 -14.45
N ARG A 98 -2.89 -4.31 -13.82
CA ARG A 98 -2.69 -3.19 -12.91
C ARG A 98 -1.97 -3.66 -11.64
N MET A 99 -2.47 -4.69 -10.98
CA MET A 99 -1.90 -5.20 -9.73
C MET A 99 -0.45 -5.68 -9.92
N ALA A 100 -0.12 -6.38 -11.01
CA ALA A 100 1.24 -6.81 -11.28
C ALA A 100 2.22 -5.63 -11.43
N LYS A 101 1.83 -4.58 -12.15
CA LYS A 101 2.63 -3.35 -12.27
C LYS A 101 2.78 -2.64 -10.94
N GLU A 102 1.69 -2.54 -10.18
CA GLU A 102 1.68 -1.93 -8.85
C GLU A 102 2.55 -2.73 -7.86
N TRP A 103 2.59 -4.06 -7.98
CA TRP A 103 3.46 -4.91 -7.17
C TRP A 103 4.94 -4.65 -7.50
N VAL A 104 5.29 -4.58 -8.79
CA VAL A 104 6.67 -4.24 -9.22
C VAL A 104 7.06 -2.83 -8.75
N GLU A 105 6.15 -1.85 -8.82
CA GLU A 105 6.37 -0.50 -8.30
C GLU A 105 6.65 -0.50 -6.79
N CYS A 106 5.92 -1.31 -6.01
CA CYS A 106 6.19 -1.50 -4.57
C CYS A 106 7.56 -2.14 -4.35
N TYR A 107 7.91 -3.14 -5.16
CA TYR A 107 9.18 -3.84 -5.08
C TYR A 107 10.37 -2.90 -5.35
N ASP A 108 10.29 -2.10 -6.42
CA ASP A 108 11.30 -1.10 -6.77
C ASP A 108 11.46 -0.06 -5.66
N LEU A 109 10.36 0.38 -5.04
CA LEU A 109 10.40 1.31 -3.92
C LEU A 109 11.07 0.69 -2.69
N ASN A 110 10.81 -0.59 -2.40
CA ASN A 110 11.48 -1.31 -1.31
C ASN A 110 12.99 -1.40 -1.57
N LEU A 111 13.40 -1.69 -2.81
CA LEU A 111 14.80 -1.69 -3.21
C LEU A 111 15.46 -0.31 -3.06
N GLU A 112 14.78 0.76 -3.49
CA GLU A 112 15.29 2.14 -3.37
C GLU A 112 15.53 2.52 -1.90
N LYS A 113 14.63 2.12 -1.01
CA LYS A 113 14.74 2.36 0.44
C LYS A 113 15.70 1.39 1.13
N GLY A 114 16.08 0.30 0.48
CA GLY A 114 17.01 -0.71 1.00
C GLY A 114 16.42 -1.55 2.15
N ALA A 115 15.10 -1.66 2.23
CA ALA A 115 14.38 -2.37 3.29
C ALA A 115 12.99 -2.81 2.79
N GLU A 116 12.28 -3.63 3.58
CA GLU A 116 10.85 -3.92 3.39
C GLU A 116 10.00 -2.68 3.70
N TYR A 117 10.14 -1.62 2.90
CA TYR A 117 9.53 -0.32 3.15
C TYR A 117 8.01 -0.35 3.00
N LEU A 118 7.47 -1.09 2.05
CA LEU A 118 6.04 -1.13 1.77
C LEU A 118 5.66 -2.58 1.53
N THR A 119 4.96 -3.16 2.51
CA THR A 119 4.48 -4.55 2.44
C THR A 119 2.94 -4.61 2.52
N PRO A 120 2.23 -4.26 1.42
CA PRO A 120 0.78 -4.39 1.36
C PRO A 120 0.31 -5.84 1.45
N ASN A 121 -0.98 -6.00 1.68
CA ASN A 121 -1.63 -7.31 1.73
C ASN A 121 -1.32 -8.13 0.46
N GLY A 122 -0.84 -9.36 0.64
CA GLY A 122 -0.46 -10.25 -0.46
C GLY A 122 0.92 -10.01 -1.07
N PHE A 123 1.66 -8.96 -0.67
CA PHE A 123 2.99 -8.67 -1.25
C PHE A 123 3.99 -9.82 -1.02
N ILE A 124 4.19 -10.21 0.24
CA ILE A 124 5.15 -11.26 0.65
C ILE A 124 4.81 -12.60 -0.01
N ARG A 125 3.52 -12.95 -0.11
CA ARG A 125 3.07 -14.19 -0.76
C ARG A 125 3.60 -14.29 -2.20
N ILE A 126 3.44 -13.21 -2.97
CA ILE A 126 3.91 -13.17 -4.37
C ILE A 126 5.43 -13.21 -4.43
N GLU A 127 6.13 -12.52 -3.51
CA GLU A 127 7.58 -12.58 -3.42
C GLU A 127 8.08 -14.02 -3.15
N GLU A 128 7.47 -14.71 -2.20
CA GLU A 128 7.80 -16.11 -1.89
C GLU A 128 7.48 -17.05 -3.06
N GLU A 129 6.35 -16.87 -3.74
CA GLU A 129 5.99 -17.65 -4.94
C GLU A 129 7.02 -17.43 -6.06
N LEU A 130 7.45 -16.19 -6.31
CA LEU A 130 8.47 -15.85 -7.32
C LEU A 130 9.86 -16.41 -7.02
N LEU A 131 10.25 -16.47 -5.75
CA LEU A 131 11.59 -16.95 -5.34
C LEU A 131 11.68 -18.48 -5.30
N ASN A 132 10.56 -19.17 -5.14
CA ASN A 132 10.51 -20.63 -4.99
C ASN A 132 9.89 -21.37 -6.19
N GLY A 133 9.31 -20.64 -7.16
CA GLY A 133 8.77 -21.17 -8.42
C GLY A 133 9.83 -21.42 -9.49
#